data_AF-A0A6B2FWG0-F1
#
_entry.id   AF-A0A6B2FWG0-F1
#
_cell.length_a   1.000
_cell.length_b   1.000
_cell.length_c   1.000
_cell.angle_alpha   90.00
_cell.angle_beta   90.00
_cell.angle_gamma   90.00
#
_symmetry.space_group_name_H-M   'P 1'
#
loop_
_entity.id
_entity.type
_entity.pdbx_description
1 polymer ?
#
loop_
_entity_poly.entity_id
_entity_poly.type
_entity_poly.pdbx_seq_one_letter_code
_entity_poly.pdbx_strand_id
1 'polypeptide(L)'
;KENNKYIITLKYPHVIPLLKYCKVVKTRQTIEKAYNSRCISSNVQIIEQLVKLRHQRAQILGYKTHVDFNTEILMSKSAKNVSDFLSSLSSKLVESSTKEMERLLDFKRKECSETGALFDGKINPYDLSYYQRIVEEKDFSVDQNLIKQYFPFEHVTKKLLQLYQSLLCLRFDEVENTKTWHPEVTLYSVHDKETNNLLGYFYLDLFPREGKYTHAACFTISSACVTENGHQLACAAMVANFTKPTPEIPSLLTHDEVETYFHEFGHVMHNITSKTHYALFQGTSVERDFVEAPSQMLENWVWEEEALRNISSHYKTKEPLSEDLITKLCRSRKANISLFYMRQISLAMFDYNIHTSSEANTFDVYRKCMEEYLSITPTPGTNFSASFGHMCGDYDAQYYGYLWSLVFACDMFLSRFKKEGIFNSETGMSYRKKILEPGSTKDGSELLRDFLGRDPIMEP
;
A
#
# COMPACT_ATOMS: atom_id res chain seq x y z
N LYS A 1 3.10 -18.91 -25.29
CA LYS A 1 3.43 -20.36 -25.17
C LYS A 1 4.64 -20.60 -26.05
N GLU A 2 5.65 -21.29 -25.55
CA GLU A 2 6.81 -21.72 -26.33
C GLU A 2 7.08 -23.19 -26.00
N ASN A 3 7.22 -24.06 -27.01
CA ASN A 3 7.53 -25.49 -26.84
C ASN A 3 6.66 -26.22 -25.79
N ASN A 4 5.33 -26.09 -25.88
CA ASN A 4 4.35 -26.65 -24.92
C ASN A 4 4.50 -26.17 -23.46
N LYS A 5 5.22 -25.06 -23.22
CA LYS A 5 5.33 -24.41 -21.91
C LYS A 5 4.67 -23.03 -21.92
N TYR A 6 4.21 -22.61 -20.74
CA TYR A 6 3.72 -21.26 -20.50
C TYR A 6 4.87 -20.37 -20.04
N ILE A 7 4.93 -19.15 -20.55
CA ILE A 7 5.91 -18.15 -20.11
C ILE A 7 5.33 -17.48 -18.86
N ILE A 8 6.07 -17.55 -17.76
CA ILE A 8 5.74 -16.86 -16.51
C ILE A 8 6.77 -15.75 -16.33
N THR A 9 6.30 -14.50 -16.26
CA THR A 9 7.18 -13.35 -16.00
C THR A 9 7.33 -13.11 -14.50
N LEU A 10 8.36 -12.35 -14.10
CA LEU A 10 8.57 -11.94 -12.70
C LEU A 10 7.80 -10.67 -12.31
N LYS A 11 6.72 -10.35 -13.05
CA LYS A 11 5.85 -9.20 -12.74
C LYS A 11 4.75 -9.62 -11.77
N TYR A 12 4.21 -8.65 -11.03
CA TYR A 12 3.23 -8.88 -9.95
C TYR A 12 2.01 -9.71 -10.40
N PRO A 13 1.39 -9.44 -11.58
CA PRO A 13 0.23 -10.21 -12.04
C PRO A 13 0.49 -11.70 -12.29
N HIS A 14 1.75 -12.13 -12.37
CA HIS A 14 2.11 -13.55 -12.51
C HIS A 14 2.64 -14.14 -11.20
N VAL A 15 3.53 -13.42 -10.51
CA VAL A 15 4.24 -13.95 -9.33
C VAL A 15 3.31 -14.10 -8.13
N ILE A 16 2.51 -13.07 -7.83
CA ILE A 16 1.62 -13.08 -6.66
C ILE A 16 0.61 -14.24 -6.74
N PRO A 17 -0.19 -14.41 -7.83
CA PRO A 17 -1.12 -15.52 -7.89
C PRO A 17 -0.42 -16.88 -7.94
N LEU A 18 0.77 -16.99 -8.56
CA LEU A 18 1.51 -18.25 -8.56
C LEU A 18 1.94 -18.65 -7.15
N LEU A 19 2.51 -17.73 -6.36
CA LEU A 19 2.91 -18.01 -4.99
C LEU A 19 1.70 -18.27 -4.07
N LYS A 20 0.56 -17.61 -4.30
CA LYS A 20 -0.68 -17.85 -3.53
C LYS A 20 -1.35 -19.18 -3.88
N TYR A 21 -1.43 -19.59 -5.16
CA TYR A 21 -2.32 -20.69 -5.60
C TYR A 21 -1.62 -21.93 -6.16
N CYS A 22 -0.35 -21.85 -6.59
CA CYS A 22 0.31 -23.01 -7.20
C CYS A 22 0.58 -24.10 -6.15
N LYS A 23 -0.09 -25.25 -6.28
CA LYS A 23 0.08 -26.40 -5.38
C LYS A 23 1.43 -27.12 -5.53
N VAL A 24 2.15 -26.87 -6.63
CA VAL A 24 3.45 -27.50 -6.90
C VAL A 24 4.57 -26.75 -6.19
N VAL A 25 5.04 -27.30 -5.06
CA VAL A 25 6.09 -26.71 -4.21
C VAL A 25 7.33 -26.30 -5.02
N LYS A 26 7.79 -27.17 -5.94
CA LYS A 26 8.98 -26.89 -6.75
C LYS A 26 8.82 -25.66 -7.65
N THR A 27 7.61 -25.42 -8.14
CA THR A 27 7.28 -24.24 -8.94
C THR A 27 7.30 -22.98 -8.08
N ARG A 28 6.69 -23.01 -6.89
CA ARG A 28 6.76 -21.88 -5.94
C ARG A 28 8.19 -21.56 -5.54
N GLN A 29 8.99 -22.58 -5.20
CA GLN A 29 10.42 -22.45 -4.89
C GLN A 29 11.21 -21.76 -6.02
N THR A 30 10.98 -22.20 -7.26
CA THR A 30 11.70 -21.67 -8.43
C THR A 30 11.35 -20.20 -8.66
N ILE A 31 10.07 -19.86 -8.56
CA ILE A 31 9.59 -18.50 -8.79
C ILE A 31 9.99 -17.56 -7.64
N GLU A 32 9.85 -17.98 -6.38
CA GLU A 32 10.28 -17.19 -5.23
C GLU A 32 11.79 -16.88 -5.31
N LYS A 33 12.61 -17.89 -5.59
CA LYS A 33 14.05 -17.69 -5.74
C LYS A 33 14.38 -16.75 -6.90
N ALA A 34 13.79 -16.97 -8.08
CA ALA A 34 14.03 -16.11 -9.24
C ALA A 34 13.57 -14.67 -8.99
N TYR A 35 12.42 -14.51 -8.33
CA TYR A 35 11.89 -13.21 -7.93
C TYR A 35 12.87 -12.49 -6.99
N ASN A 36 13.24 -13.10 -5.87
CA ASN A 36 14.16 -12.49 -4.90
C ASN A 36 15.64 -12.50 -5.34
N SER A 37 15.92 -12.89 -6.59
CA SER A 37 17.25 -12.81 -7.21
C SER A 37 17.36 -11.78 -8.34
N ARG A 38 16.31 -10.98 -8.58
CA ARG A 38 16.35 -9.93 -9.60
C ARG A 38 17.47 -8.95 -9.31
N CYS A 39 18.30 -8.70 -10.32
CA CYS A 39 19.33 -7.68 -10.31
C CYS A 39 20.37 -7.79 -9.18
N ILE A 40 20.56 -8.96 -8.56
CA ILE A 40 21.55 -9.14 -7.47
C ILE A 40 22.94 -8.66 -7.90
N SER A 41 23.39 -9.08 -9.09
CA SER A 41 24.75 -8.81 -9.59
C SER A 41 25.05 -7.33 -9.80
N SER A 42 24.04 -6.49 -10.01
CA SER A 42 24.18 -5.05 -10.21
C SER A 42 23.79 -4.25 -8.97
N ASN A 43 22.63 -4.54 -8.38
CA ASN A 43 22.00 -3.64 -7.42
C ASN A 43 22.58 -3.77 -6.02
N VAL A 44 23.05 -4.96 -5.60
CA VAL A 44 23.60 -5.14 -4.24
C VAL A 44 24.81 -4.23 -4.03
N GLN A 45 25.74 -4.20 -4.99
CA GLN A 45 26.93 -3.34 -4.92
C GLN A 45 26.56 -1.85 -4.89
N ILE A 46 25.57 -1.45 -5.68
CA ILE A 46 25.06 -0.07 -5.70
C ILE A 46 24.48 0.30 -4.33
N ILE A 47 23.63 -0.55 -3.77
CA ILE A 47 22.96 -0.30 -2.48
C ILE A 47 24.00 -0.21 -1.35
N GLU A 48 24.93 -1.15 -1.27
CA GLU A 48 25.96 -1.15 -0.22
C GLU A 48 26.87 0.09 -0.32
N GLN A 49 27.17 0.55 -1.55
CA GLN A 49 27.86 1.82 -1.76
C GLN A 49 27.00 3.03 -1.35
N LEU A 50 25.70 3.03 -1.65
CA LEU A 50 24.77 4.09 -1.24
C LEU A 50 24.68 4.21 0.27
N VAL A 51 24.66 3.10 1.01
CA VAL A 51 24.65 3.10 2.48
C VAL A 51 25.87 3.83 3.02
N LYS A 52 27.06 3.49 2.52
CA LYS A 52 28.31 4.15 2.90
C LYS A 52 28.28 5.65 2.59
N LEU A 53 27.85 6.03 1.39
CA LEU A 53 27.77 7.43 0.97
C LEU A 53 26.75 8.23 1.79
N ARG A 54 25.58 7.65 2.09
CA ARG A 54 24.54 8.26 2.93
C ARG A 54 25.05 8.48 4.36
N HIS A 55 25.75 7.50 4.92
CA HIS A 55 26.39 7.64 6.23
C HIS A 55 27.43 8.77 6.23
N GLN A 56 28.32 8.81 5.23
CA GLN A 56 29.32 9.87 5.09
C GLN A 56 28.67 11.26 4.95
N ARG A 57 27.61 11.37 4.15
CA ARG A 57 26.83 12.62 4.01
C ARG A 57 26.27 13.07 5.35
N ALA A 58 25.63 12.15 6.10
CA ALA A 58 25.08 12.46 7.41
C ALA A 58 26.16 13.01 8.37
N GLN A 59 27.33 12.37 8.41
CA GLN A 59 28.47 12.80 9.23
C GLN A 59 28.97 14.20 8.85
N ILE A 60 29.10 14.49 7.54
CA ILE A 60 29.52 15.81 7.04
C ILE A 60 28.52 16.89 7.46
N LEU A 61 27.23 16.58 7.45
CA LEU A 61 26.15 17.48 7.85
C LEU A 61 25.95 17.57 9.37
N GLY A 62 26.74 16.86 10.18
CA GLY A 62 26.70 16.91 11.63
C GLY A 62 25.74 15.91 12.29
N TYR A 63 25.17 14.97 11.54
CA TYR A 63 24.28 13.92 12.05
C TYR A 63 25.04 12.62 12.29
N LYS A 64 24.62 11.86 13.32
CA LYS A 64 25.25 10.59 13.67
C LYS A 64 24.97 9.50 12.63
N THR A 65 23.76 9.43 12.12
CA THR A 65 23.36 8.43 11.11
C THR A 65 22.51 9.06 10.03
N HIS A 66 22.32 8.33 8.92
CA HIS A 66 21.40 8.76 7.86
C HIS A 66 19.94 8.78 8.33
N VAL A 67 19.57 7.93 9.30
CA VAL A 67 18.25 7.98 9.94
C VAL A 67 18.07 9.25 10.76
N ASP A 68 19.07 9.69 11.52
CA ASP A 68 19.00 10.96 12.28
C ASP A 68 18.84 12.15 11.32
N PHE A 69 19.57 12.15 10.20
CA PHE A 69 19.45 13.17 9.16
C PHE A 69 18.04 13.23 8.56
N ASN A 70 17.47 12.08 8.19
CA ASN A 70 16.14 12.06 7.58
C ASN A 70 15.04 12.41 8.59
N THR A 71 15.11 11.90 9.82
CA THR A 71 14.02 12.03 10.80
C THR A 71 13.83 13.43 11.37
N GLU A 72 14.80 14.33 11.28
CA GLU A 72 14.72 15.71 11.80
C GLU A 72 13.48 16.47 11.28
N ILE A 73 13.22 16.36 9.97
CA ILE A 73 12.11 17.05 9.30
C ILE A 73 10.82 16.23 9.25
N LEU A 74 10.83 15.02 9.79
CA LEU A 74 9.68 14.11 9.77
C LEU A 74 8.87 14.23 11.07
N MET A 75 7.69 13.63 11.09
CA MET A 75 6.83 13.64 12.27
C MET A 75 7.44 12.83 13.43
N SER A 76 8.25 11.81 13.12
CA SER A 76 8.96 11.00 14.13
C SER A 76 10.09 11.76 14.85
N LYS A 77 10.66 12.81 14.24
CA LYS A 77 11.71 13.71 14.78
C LYS A 77 13.07 13.09 15.14
N SER A 78 13.18 11.77 15.36
CA SER A 78 14.45 11.13 15.72
C SER A 78 14.50 9.64 15.41
N ALA A 79 15.71 9.13 15.16
CA ALA A 79 15.95 7.69 15.01
C ALA A 79 15.54 6.88 16.26
N LYS A 80 15.60 7.50 17.46
CA LYS A 80 15.15 6.84 18.70
C LYS A 80 13.63 6.61 18.68
N ASN A 81 12.85 7.62 18.32
CA ASN A 81 11.38 7.51 18.27
C ASN A 81 10.94 6.43 17.28
N VAL A 82 11.64 6.31 16.13
CA VAL A 82 11.39 5.24 15.16
C VAL A 82 11.65 3.86 15.76
N SER A 83 12.81 3.66 16.40
CA SER A 83 13.17 2.37 17.02
C SER A 83 12.22 1.99 18.16
N ASP A 84 11.87 2.95 19.03
CA ASP A 84 10.93 2.73 20.14
C ASP A 84 9.55 2.35 19.60
N PHE A 85 9.08 3.04 18.55
CA PHE A 85 7.81 2.76 17.90
C PHE A 85 7.75 1.34 17.32
N LEU A 86 8.75 0.95 16.51
CA LEU A 86 8.79 -0.37 15.88
C LEU A 86 8.90 -1.49 16.92
N SER A 87 9.69 -1.28 17.98
CA SER A 87 9.87 -2.24 19.08
C SER A 87 8.59 -2.38 19.93
N SER A 88 7.92 -1.26 20.20
CA SER A 88 6.62 -1.25 20.90
C SER A 88 5.57 -2.01 20.10
N LEU A 89 5.46 -1.75 18.79
CA LEU A 89 4.51 -2.44 17.94
C LEU A 89 4.82 -3.93 17.81
N SER A 90 6.09 -4.31 17.61
CA SER A 90 6.49 -5.71 17.52
C SER A 90 6.15 -6.49 18.79
N SER A 91 6.43 -5.91 19.96
CA SER A 91 6.16 -6.54 21.26
C SER A 91 4.68 -6.90 21.45
N LYS A 92 3.75 -6.09 20.92
CA LYS A 92 2.31 -6.32 20.99
C LYS A 92 1.83 -7.41 20.03
N LEU A 93 2.60 -7.74 19.00
CA LEU A 93 2.24 -8.68 17.93
C LEU A 93 2.93 -10.05 18.05
N VAL A 94 3.94 -10.22 18.91
CA VAL A 94 4.69 -11.48 19.04
C VAL A 94 3.78 -12.67 19.32
N GLU A 95 2.87 -12.55 20.29
CA GLU A 95 2.01 -13.67 20.68
C GLU A 95 1.06 -14.08 19.55
N SER A 96 0.39 -13.10 18.92
CA SER A 96 -0.59 -13.37 17.86
C SER A 96 0.08 -13.84 16.57
N SER A 97 1.24 -13.27 16.20
CA SER A 97 2.01 -13.73 15.04
C SER A 97 2.58 -15.13 15.21
N THR A 98 2.97 -15.52 16.43
CA THR A 98 3.40 -16.90 16.73
C THR A 98 2.25 -17.88 16.50
N LYS A 99 1.05 -17.58 17.03
CA LYS A 99 -0.15 -18.40 16.82
C LYS A 99 -0.54 -18.50 15.35
N GLU A 100 -0.46 -17.39 14.61
CA GLU A 100 -0.71 -17.39 13.16
C GLU A 100 0.32 -18.25 12.42
N MET A 101 1.61 -18.18 12.76
CA MET A 101 2.66 -19.01 12.15
C MET A 101 2.47 -20.51 12.43
N GLU A 102 2.12 -20.86 13.68
CA GLU A 102 1.78 -22.23 14.06
C GLU A 102 0.60 -22.75 13.24
N ARG A 103 -0.41 -21.90 13.00
CA ARG A 103 -1.56 -22.25 12.17
C ARG A 103 -1.17 -22.52 10.71
N LEU A 104 -0.26 -21.71 10.13
CA LEU A 104 0.30 -21.99 8.80
C LEU A 104 1.03 -23.34 8.78
N LEU A 105 1.84 -23.61 9.80
CA LEU A 105 2.62 -24.83 9.92
C LEU A 105 1.74 -26.08 10.06
N ASP A 106 0.62 -25.98 10.78
CA ASP A 106 -0.37 -27.05 10.90
C ASP A 106 -1.00 -27.40 9.54
N PHE A 107 -1.39 -26.40 8.75
CA PHE A 107 -1.90 -26.64 7.40
C PHE A 107 -0.84 -27.29 6.51
N LYS A 108 0.42 -26.86 6.59
CA LYS A 108 1.54 -27.49 5.88
C LYS A 108 1.72 -28.95 6.30
N ARG A 109 1.72 -29.23 7.60
CA ARG A 109 1.86 -30.60 8.15
C ARG A 109 0.74 -31.51 7.64
N LYS A 110 -0.49 -31.00 7.60
CA LYS A 110 -1.65 -31.72 7.10
C LYS A 110 -1.53 -32.01 5.59
N GLU A 111 -1.23 -31.00 4.77
CA GLU A 111 -1.06 -31.17 3.32
C GLU A 111 0.08 -32.17 3.00
N CYS A 112 1.22 -32.08 3.71
CA CYS A 112 2.32 -33.03 3.55
C CYS A 112 1.90 -34.47 3.88
N SER A 113 1.17 -34.67 4.99
CA SER A 113 0.65 -35.98 5.38
C SER A 113 -0.32 -36.56 4.35
N GLU A 114 -1.20 -35.74 3.77
CA GLU A 114 -2.19 -36.16 2.78
C GLU A 114 -1.58 -36.46 1.40
N THR A 115 -0.53 -35.73 1.01
CA THR A 115 0.11 -35.86 -0.31
C THR A 115 1.33 -36.79 -0.33
N GLY A 116 1.81 -37.20 0.84
CA GLY A 116 3.07 -37.93 1.00
C GLY A 116 4.32 -37.05 0.76
N ALA A 117 4.17 -35.73 0.70
CA ALA A 117 5.29 -34.80 0.56
C ALA A 117 6.09 -34.70 1.87
N LEU A 118 7.40 -34.44 1.76
CA LEU A 118 8.27 -34.26 2.93
C LEU A 118 7.86 -33.01 3.73
N PHE A 119 7.65 -33.17 5.02
CA PHE A 119 7.46 -32.08 5.97
C PHE A 119 8.79 -31.70 6.61
N ASP A 120 9.24 -30.45 6.41
CA ASP A 120 10.53 -29.93 6.88
C ASP A 120 10.43 -29.15 8.20
N GLY A 121 9.26 -29.15 8.85
CA GLY A 121 9.07 -28.55 10.17
C GLY A 121 9.02 -27.02 10.21
N LYS A 122 9.02 -26.33 9.06
CA LYS A 122 9.06 -24.86 9.01
C LYS A 122 8.22 -24.26 7.88
N ILE A 123 7.92 -22.97 7.96
CA ILE A 123 7.40 -22.20 6.81
C ILE A 123 8.58 -21.56 6.09
N ASN A 124 8.75 -21.90 4.80
CA ASN A 124 9.76 -21.27 3.96
C ASN A 124 9.17 -20.02 3.27
N PRO A 125 10.01 -19.12 2.71
CA PRO A 125 9.53 -17.95 1.96
C PRO A 125 8.51 -18.28 0.86
N TYR A 126 8.71 -19.38 0.13
CA TYR A 126 7.82 -19.85 -0.95
C TYR A 126 6.54 -20.56 -0.46
N ASP A 127 6.40 -20.76 0.86
CA ASP A 127 5.23 -21.37 1.49
C ASP A 127 4.29 -20.31 2.09
N LEU A 128 4.83 -19.17 2.52
CA LEU A 128 4.12 -18.16 3.30
C LEU A 128 2.78 -17.74 2.68
N SER A 129 2.80 -17.15 1.48
CA SER A 129 1.56 -16.68 0.82
C SER A 129 0.60 -17.80 0.44
N TYR A 130 1.11 -19.01 0.21
CA TYR A 130 0.27 -20.17 -0.12
C TYR A 130 -0.57 -20.60 1.08
N TYR A 131 0.05 -20.70 2.26
CA TYR A 131 -0.65 -21.10 3.49
C TYR A 131 -1.47 -19.96 4.10
N GLN A 132 -1.05 -18.70 3.95
CA GLN A 132 -1.87 -17.55 4.36
C GLN A 132 -3.22 -17.55 3.64
N ARG A 133 -3.23 -17.79 2.33
CA ARG A 133 -4.45 -18.00 1.56
C ARG A 133 -5.27 -19.18 2.09
N ILE A 134 -4.65 -20.29 2.46
CA ILE A 134 -5.38 -21.45 3.02
C ILE A 134 -6.05 -21.08 4.34
N VAL A 135 -5.40 -20.31 5.21
CA VAL A 135 -6.02 -19.79 6.44
C VAL A 135 -7.24 -18.94 6.10
N GLU A 136 -7.13 -18.01 5.16
CA GLU A 136 -8.27 -17.19 4.71
C GLU A 136 -9.43 -18.05 4.19
N GLU A 137 -9.14 -19.05 3.35
CA GLU A 137 -10.16 -19.94 2.79
C GLU A 137 -10.80 -20.86 3.83
N LYS A 138 -10.02 -21.41 4.76
CA LYS A 138 -10.48 -22.46 5.70
C LYS A 138 -11.01 -21.91 7.01
N ASP A 139 -10.36 -20.90 7.55
CA ASP A 139 -10.71 -20.35 8.87
C ASP A 139 -11.67 -19.16 8.75
N PHE A 140 -11.64 -18.43 7.62
CA PHE A 140 -12.52 -17.27 7.38
C PHE A 140 -13.57 -17.51 6.29
N SER A 141 -13.53 -18.66 5.59
CA SER A 141 -14.51 -19.03 4.56
C SER A 141 -14.61 -18.01 3.42
N VAL A 142 -13.49 -17.37 3.05
CA VAL A 142 -13.42 -16.39 1.96
C VAL A 142 -12.77 -17.02 0.73
N ASP A 143 -13.53 -17.08 -0.37
CA ASP A 143 -12.99 -17.44 -1.69
C ASP A 143 -12.81 -16.18 -2.55
N GLN A 144 -11.56 -15.74 -2.70
CA GLN A 144 -11.22 -14.57 -3.49
C GLN A 144 -11.63 -14.69 -4.98
N ASN A 145 -11.73 -15.91 -5.53
CA ASN A 145 -12.22 -16.11 -6.90
C ASN A 145 -13.73 -15.94 -7.02
N LEU A 146 -14.48 -16.21 -5.95
CA LEU A 146 -15.90 -15.87 -5.88
C LEU A 146 -16.07 -14.36 -5.67
N ILE A 147 -15.37 -13.79 -4.69
CA ILE A 147 -15.48 -12.38 -4.30
C ILE A 147 -15.16 -11.44 -5.48
N LYS A 148 -14.09 -11.69 -6.26
CA LYS A 148 -13.73 -10.82 -7.41
C LYS A 148 -14.82 -10.71 -8.48
N GLN A 149 -15.74 -11.69 -8.58
CA GLN A 149 -16.85 -11.64 -9.54
C GLN A 149 -17.82 -10.49 -9.25
N TYR A 150 -17.77 -9.94 -8.04
CA TYR A 150 -18.57 -8.81 -7.58
C TYR A 150 -17.86 -7.46 -7.69
N PHE A 151 -16.62 -7.43 -8.20
CA PHE A 151 -15.86 -6.20 -8.41
C PHE A 151 -15.46 -6.00 -9.87
N PRO A 152 -16.41 -5.88 -10.82
CA PRO A 152 -16.11 -5.43 -12.17
C PRO A 152 -15.46 -4.04 -12.13
N PHE A 153 -14.35 -3.88 -12.81
CA PHE A 153 -13.55 -2.64 -12.81
C PHE A 153 -14.37 -1.37 -13.10
N GLU A 154 -15.24 -1.40 -14.11
CA GLU A 154 -16.09 -0.25 -14.46
C GLU A 154 -17.05 0.13 -13.32
N HIS A 155 -17.62 -0.87 -12.64
CA HIS A 155 -18.52 -0.65 -11.51
C HIS A 155 -17.76 -0.08 -10.31
N VAL A 156 -16.62 -0.67 -9.97
CA VAL A 156 -15.76 -0.19 -8.87
C VAL A 156 -15.31 1.24 -9.13
N THR A 157 -14.84 1.55 -10.35
CA THR A 157 -14.42 2.90 -10.74
C THR A 157 -15.55 3.90 -10.53
N LYS A 158 -16.74 3.62 -11.07
CA LYS A 158 -17.90 4.48 -10.90
C LYS A 158 -18.24 4.73 -9.44
N LYS A 159 -18.26 3.67 -8.61
CA LYS A 159 -18.64 3.76 -7.20
C LYS A 159 -17.61 4.45 -6.34
N LEU A 160 -16.33 4.19 -6.60
CA LEU A 160 -15.21 4.90 -5.98
C LEU A 160 -15.32 6.39 -6.27
N LEU A 161 -15.47 6.79 -7.55
CA LEU A 161 -15.61 8.19 -7.92
C LEU A 161 -16.84 8.85 -7.26
N GLN A 162 -17.98 8.15 -7.17
CA GLN A 162 -19.18 8.66 -6.50
C GLN A 162 -18.96 8.87 -4.99
N LEU A 163 -18.28 7.93 -4.33
CA LEU A 163 -17.97 8.01 -2.90
C LEU A 163 -17.09 9.23 -2.61
N TYR A 164 -16.00 9.41 -3.36
CA TYR A 164 -15.12 10.57 -3.19
C TYR A 164 -15.80 11.90 -3.51
N GLN A 165 -16.66 11.96 -4.53
CA GLN A 165 -17.48 13.16 -4.81
C GLN A 165 -18.39 13.53 -3.63
N SER A 166 -19.03 12.54 -3.01
CA SER A 166 -19.88 12.76 -1.85
C SER A 166 -19.08 13.15 -0.61
N LEU A 167 -18.00 12.42 -0.32
CA LEU A 167 -17.19 12.58 0.87
C LEU A 167 -16.48 13.95 0.90
N LEU A 168 -15.97 14.41 -0.25
CA LEU A 168 -15.15 15.61 -0.35
C LEU A 168 -15.89 16.82 -0.94
N CYS A 169 -17.20 16.69 -1.19
CA CYS A 169 -18.04 17.68 -1.88
C CYS A 169 -17.43 18.13 -3.23
N LEU A 170 -17.16 17.16 -4.11
CA LEU A 170 -16.57 17.38 -5.43
C LEU A 170 -17.52 16.93 -6.55
N ARG A 171 -17.25 17.38 -7.77
CA ARG A 171 -17.79 16.86 -9.03
C ARG A 171 -16.63 16.44 -9.94
N PHE A 172 -16.72 15.26 -10.53
CA PHE A 172 -15.76 14.77 -11.51
C PHE A 172 -16.44 14.65 -12.87
N ASP A 173 -15.85 15.29 -13.88
CA ASP A 173 -16.33 15.22 -15.27
C ASP A 173 -15.25 14.59 -16.14
N GLU A 174 -15.60 13.59 -16.94
CA GLU A 174 -14.65 12.99 -17.88
C GLU A 174 -14.37 13.97 -19.03
N VAL A 175 -13.10 14.14 -19.37
CA VAL A 175 -12.66 15.02 -20.46
C VAL A 175 -12.49 14.19 -21.71
N GLU A 176 -13.55 14.11 -22.51
CA GLU A 176 -13.57 13.37 -23.77
C GLU A 176 -12.57 13.95 -24.80
N ASN A 177 -12.13 13.11 -25.74
CA ASN A 177 -11.30 13.50 -26.89
C ASN A 177 -9.95 14.18 -26.54
N THR A 178 -9.43 13.96 -25.34
CA THR A 178 -8.11 14.46 -24.94
C THR A 178 -6.99 13.59 -25.47
N LYS A 179 -5.91 14.21 -25.94
CA LYS A 179 -4.67 13.51 -26.30
C LYS A 179 -3.93 13.09 -25.03
N THR A 180 -3.91 11.79 -24.74
CA THR A 180 -3.18 11.18 -23.63
C THR A 180 -1.93 10.45 -24.14
N TRP A 181 -1.05 9.99 -23.22
CA TRP A 181 0.15 9.22 -23.60
C TRP A 181 -0.15 7.78 -24.03
N HIS A 182 -1.38 7.29 -23.80
CA HIS A 182 -1.80 5.96 -24.22
C HIS A 182 -3.34 5.90 -24.38
N PRO A 183 -3.90 5.19 -25.38
CA PRO A 183 -5.36 5.17 -25.62
C PRO A 183 -6.23 4.64 -24.48
N GLU A 184 -5.67 3.82 -23.58
CA GLU A 184 -6.36 3.30 -22.39
C GLU A 184 -6.38 4.28 -21.20
N VAL A 185 -5.79 5.48 -21.34
CA VAL A 185 -5.72 6.49 -20.27
C VAL A 185 -6.89 7.45 -20.40
N THR A 186 -7.60 7.66 -19.30
CA THR A 186 -8.70 8.63 -19.20
C THR A 186 -8.29 9.85 -18.37
N LEU A 187 -8.92 11.00 -18.64
CA LEU A 187 -8.69 12.27 -17.94
C LEU A 187 -10.01 12.75 -17.35
N TYR A 188 -9.98 13.26 -16.13
CA TYR A 188 -11.12 13.87 -15.46
C TYR A 188 -10.77 15.29 -14.99
N SER A 189 -11.71 16.21 -15.10
CA SER A 189 -11.67 17.50 -14.40
C SER A 189 -12.34 17.39 -13.04
N VAL A 190 -11.80 18.11 -12.06
CA VAL A 190 -12.30 18.12 -10.68
C VAL A 190 -12.81 19.50 -10.33
N HIS A 191 -14.09 19.59 -10.00
CA HIS A 191 -14.72 20.82 -9.56
C HIS A 191 -15.16 20.72 -8.11
N ASP A 192 -15.03 21.83 -7.39
CA ASP A 192 -15.70 22.00 -6.11
C ASP A 192 -17.21 22.05 -6.34
N LYS A 193 -17.98 21.19 -5.66
CA LYS A 193 -19.41 21.03 -5.94
C LYS A 193 -20.25 22.24 -5.53
N GLU A 194 -19.85 22.97 -4.49
CA GLU A 194 -20.60 24.11 -3.97
C GLU A 194 -20.30 25.38 -4.78
N THR A 195 -19.03 25.61 -5.09
CA THR A 195 -18.59 26.83 -5.77
C THR A 195 -18.48 26.69 -7.28
N ASN A 196 -18.53 25.46 -7.81
CA ASN A 196 -18.26 25.11 -9.20
C ASN A 196 -16.84 25.44 -9.70
N ASN A 197 -15.94 25.84 -8.80
CA ASN A 197 -14.55 26.18 -9.12
C ASN A 197 -13.80 24.94 -9.61
N LEU A 198 -13.06 25.08 -10.72
CA LEU A 198 -12.15 24.05 -11.20
C LEU A 198 -10.92 23.99 -10.28
N LEU A 199 -10.67 22.84 -9.66
CA LEU A 199 -9.57 22.61 -8.74
C LEU A 199 -8.35 21.98 -9.44
N GLY A 200 -8.60 21.13 -10.43
CA GLY A 200 -7.53 20.44 -11.14
C GLY A 200 -8.01 19.30 -12.01
N TYR A 201 -7.06 18.45 -12.41
CA TYR A 201 -7.29 17.32 -13.30
C TYR A 201 -6.59 16.06 -12.79
N PHE A 202 -7.16 14.88 -13.03
CA PHE A 202 -6.44 13.63 -12.81
C PHE A 202 -6.54 12.67 -13.98
N TYR A 203 -5.46 11.96 -14.24
CA TYR A 203 -5.41 10.85 -15.19
C TYR A 203 -5.56 9.52 -14.46
N LEU A 204 -6.25 8.57 -15.10
CA LEU A 204 -6.30 7.18 -14.69
C LEU A 204 -5.58 6.31 -15.73
N ASP A 205 -4.47 5.68 -15.33
CA ASP A 205 -3.69 4.75 -16.14
C ASP A 205 -3.60 3.39 -15.43
N LEU A 206 -4.60 2.52 -15.63
CA LEU A 206 -4.88 1.46 -14.66
C LEU A 206 -4.53 0.04 -15.12
N PHE A 207 -4.15 -0.16 -16.38
CA PHE A 207 -3.83 -1.48 -16.91
C PHE A 207 -2.34 -1.68 -17.25
N PRO A 208 -1.81 -2.91 -17.10
CA PRO A 208 -0.42 -3.23 -17.40
C PRO A 208 -0.11 -3.20 -18.90
N ARG A 209 1.08 -2.73 -19.25
CA ARG A 209 1.67 -2.82 -20.60
C ARG A 209 3.20 -2.76 -20.54
N GLU A 210 3.84 -3.15 -21.63
CA GLU A 210 5.30 -3.10 -21.74
C GLU A 210 5.84 -1.67 -21.53
N GLY A 211 6.95 -1.55 -20.81
CA GLY A 211 7.58 -0.25 -20.50
C GLY A 211 6.91 0.57 -19.41
N LYS A 212 5.70 0.20 -18.93
CA LYS A 212 4.98 0.93 -17.87
C LYS A 212 5.56 0.65 -16.47
N TYR A 213 5.49 1.66 -15.60
CA TYR A 213 5.72 1.50 -14.16
C TYR A 213 4.86 0.38 -13.58
N THR A 214 5.47 -0.50 -12.78
CA THR A 214 4.89 -1.82 -12.44
C THR A 214 4.11 -1.87 -11.13
N HIS A 215 4.13 -0.80 -10.34
CA HIS A 215 3.44 -0.70 -9.07
C HIS A 215 2.26 0.25 -9.18
N ALA A 216 1.40 0.24 -8.17
CA ALA A 216 0.42 1.30 -7.99
C ALA A 216 1.13 2.54 -7.42
N ALA A 217 0.77 3.74 -7.89
CA ALA A 217 1.29 5.01 -7.39
C ALA A 217 0.46 6.18 -7.91
N CYS A 218 0.46 7.27 -7.16
CA CYS A 218 0.04 8.60 -7.60
C CYS A 218 1.26 9.47 -7.94
N PHE A 219 1.28 10.04 -9.14
CA PHE A 219 2.32 10.96 -9.60
C PHE A 219 1.75 12.37 -9.72
N THR A 220 2.40 13.35 -9.08
CA THR A 220 2.10 14.77 -9.30
C THR A 220 2.67 15.20 -10.66
N ILE A 221 1.80 15.69 -11.55
CA ILE A 221 2.18 16.27 -12.85
C ILE A 221 2.35 17.78 -12.75
N SER A 222 1.44 18.45 -12.05
CA SER A 222 1.46 19.90 -11.82
C SER A 222 0.97 20.18 -10.40
N SER A 223 1.66 21.07 -9.70
CA SER A 223 1.27 21.50 -8.37
C SER A 223 0.35 22.72 -8.43
N ALA A 224 -0.74 22.71 -7.67
CA ALA A 224 -1.54 23.89 -7.42
C ALA A 224 -0.74 24.94 -6.62
N CYS A 225 -0.59 26.14 -7.19
CA CYS A 225 0.10 27.23 -6.53
C CYS A 225 -0.29 28.59 -7.11
N VAL A 226 0.09 29.65 -6.42
CA VAL A 226 0.00 31.02 -6.96
C VAL A 226 1.22 31.29 -7.83
N THR A 227 0.97 31.83 -9.01
CA THR A 227 1.96 32.25 -10.00
C THR A 227 1.74 33.72 -10.36
N GLU A 228 2.68 34.34 -11.08
CA GLU A 228 2.52 35.72 -11.59
C GLU A 228 1.27 35.88 -12.48
N ASN A 229 0.84 34.81 -13.15
CA ASN A 229 -0.29 34.80 -14.08
C ASN A 229 -1.61 34.32 -13.42
N GLY A 230 -1.65 34.22 -12.09
CA GLY A 230 -2.81 33.71 -11.34
C GLY A 230 -2.54 32.32 -10.75
N HIS A 231 -3.58 31.51 -10.62
CA HIS A 231 -3.49 30.22 -9.94
C HIS A 231 -3.21 29.07 -10.94
N GLN A 232 -2.12 28.34 -10.75
CA GLN A 232 -1.85 27.11 -11.48
C GLN A 232 -2.74 25.99 -10.92
N LEU A 233 -3.31 25.15 -11.80
CA LEU A 233 -4.14 24.03 -11.38
C LEU A 233 -3.31 22.81 -11.04
N ALA A 234 -3.78 22.03 -10.05
CA ALA A 234 -3.19 20.74 -9.74
C ALA A 234 -3.47 19.74 -10.87
N CYS A 235 -2.50 18.88 -11.15
CA CYS A 235 -2.69 17.73 -12.01
C CYS A 235 -1.95 16.52 -11.47
N ALA A 236 -2.61 15.38 -11.41
CA ALA A 236 -2.03 14.12 -10.95
C ALA A 236 -2.33 12.97 -11.91
N ALA A 237 -1.52 11.91 -11.88
CA ALA A 237 -1.81 10.65 -12.55
C ALA A 237 -1.80 9.51 -11.54
N MET A 238 -2.92 8.79 -11.46
CA MET A 238 -2.96 7.50 -10.80
C MET A 238 -2.54 6.42 -11.78
N VAL A 239 -1.48 5.69 -11.43
CA VAL A 239 -0.95 4.58 -12.21
C VAL A 239 -1.20 3.29 -11.43
N ALA A 240 -1.78 2.28 -12.07
CA ALA A 240 -1.98 0.95 -11.49
C ALA A 240 -1.78 -0.15 -12.54
N ASN A 241 -1.86 -1.41 -12.13
CA ASN A 241 -1.66 -2.57 -13.01
C ASN A 241 -2.72 -3.64 -12.77
N PHE A 242 -3.99 -3.23 -12.77
CA PHE A 242 -5.12 -4.11 -12.54
C PHE A 242 -5.29 -5.16 -13.64
N THR A 243 -5.91 -6.27 -13.27
CA THR A 243 -6.17 -7.40 -14.17
C THR A 243 -6.90 -6.97 -15.45
N LYS A 244 -6.31 -7.17 -16.64
CA LYS A 244 -6.99 -6.85 -17.91
C LYS A 244 -8.20 -7.77 -18.16
N PRO A 245 -9.23 -7.30 -18.89
CA PRO A 245 -10.30 -8.16 -19.36
C PRO A 245 -9.76 -9.26 -20.29
N THR A 246 -10.44 -10.40 -20.33
CA THR A 246 -10.30 -11.41 -21.39
C THR A 246 -11.46 -11.24 -22.39
N PRO A 247 -11.42 -11.91 -23.57
CA PRO A 247 -12.53 -11.83 -24.52
C PRO A 247 -13.89 -12.25 -23.92
N GLU A 248 -13.90 -13.14 -22.93
CA GLU A 248 -15.11 -13.70 -22.32
C GLU A 248 -15.45 -13.14 -20.93
N ILE A 249 -14.47 -12.56 -20.22
CA ILE A 249 -14.61 -12.12 -18.83
C ILE A 249 -14.11 -10.67 -18.73
N PRO A 250 -14.93 -9.73 -18.21
CA PRO A 250 -14.48 -8.36 -18.00
C PRO A 250 -13.34 -8.30 -16.98
N SER A 251 -12.70 -7.14 -16.82
CA SER A 251 -11.73 -6.93 -15.74
C SER A 251 -12.43 -7.08 -14.38
N LEU A 252 -12.04 -8.09 -13.62
CA LEU A 252 -12.56 -8.39 -12.28
C LEU A 252 -11.46 -8.15 -11.25
N LEU A 253 -11.66 -7.17 -10.38
CA LEU A 253 -10.68 -6.79 -9.36
C LEU A 253 -10.73 -7.74 -8.17
N THR A 254 -9.58 -8.14 -7.65
CA THR A 254 -9.52 -8.73 -6.31
C THR A 254 -9.81 -7.67 -5.25
N HIS A 255 -10.20 -8.08 -4.04
CA HIS A 255 -10.44 -7.12 -2.96
C HIS A 255 -9.17 -6.29 -2.63
N ASP A 256 -7.99 -6.90 -2.62
CA ASP A 256 -6.68 -6.20 -2.52
C ASP A 256 -6.48 -5.11 -3.61
N GLU A 257 -6.96 -5.35 -4.85
CA GLU A 257 -6.86 -4.36 -5.95
C GLU A 257 -7.86 -3.21 -5.73
N VAL A 258 -9.03 -3.49 -5.16
CA VAL A 258 -10.02 -2.46 -4.78
C VAL A 258 -9.46 -1.61 -3.64
N GLU A 259 -8.87 -2.21 -2.60
CA GLU A 259 -8.19 -1.48 -1.51
C GLU A 259 -7.08 -0.57 -2.06
N THR A 260 -6.21 -1.13 -2.93
CA THR A 260 -5.15 -0.36 -3.62
C THR A 260 -5.74 0.80 -4.43
N TYR A 261 -6.89 0.61 -5.08
CA TYR A 261 -7.55 1.68 -5.82
C TYR A 261 -7.98 2.82 -4.88
N PHE A 262 -8.62 2.47 -3.77
CA PHE A 262 -9.02 3.45 -2.76
C PHE A 262 -7.82 4.20 -2.17
N HIS A 263 -6.73 3.48 -1.87
CA HIS A 263 -5.49 4.05 -1.37
C HIS A 263 -4.93 5.13 -2.32
N GLU A 264 -4.64 4.75 -3.57
CA GLU A 264 -3.99 5.66 -4.52
C GLU A 264 -4.89 6.84 -4.91
N PHE A 265 -6.21 6.62 -4.98
CA PHE A 265 -7.13 7.72 -5.24
C PHE A 265 -7.19 8.71 -4.07
N GLY A 266 -6.89 8.26 -2.84
CA GLY A 266 -6.67 9.14 -1.70
C GLY A 266 -5.52 10.12 -1.94
N HIS A 267 -4.39 9.66 -2.49
CA HIS A 267 -3.26 10.51 -2.88
C HIS A 267 -3.61 11.47 -4.01
N VAL A 268 -4.42 11.04 -4.99
CA VAL A 268 -4.95 11.92 -6.04
C VAL A 268 -5.76 13.05 -5.40
N MET A 269 -6.67 12.73 -4.48
CA MET A 269 -7.49 13.74 -3.80
C MET A 269 -6.66 14.68 -2.93
N HIS A 270 -5.64 14.17 -2.24
CA HIS A 270 -4.70 15.01 -1.49
C HIS A 270 -3.99 16.00 -2.41
N ASN A 271 -3.52 15.56 -3.58
CA ASN A 271 -2.96 16.44 -4.59
C ASN A 271 -3.95 17.50 -5.07
N ILE A 272 -5.13 17.08 -5.54
CA ILE A 272 -6.07 17.99 -6.22
C ILE A 272 -6.74 18.98 -5.26
N THR A 273 -7.02 18.57 -4.02
CA THR A 273 -7.74 19.43 -3.07
C THR A 273 -6.83 20.35 -2.28
N SER A 274 -5.51 20.12 -2.27
CA SER A 274 -4.55 21.00 -1.61
C SER A 274 -4.57 22.42 -2.19
N LYS A 275 -4.55 23.42 -1.31
CA LYS A 275 -4.66 24.85 -1.59
C LYS A 275 -3.50 25.58 -0.93
N THR A 276 -2.40 25.71 -1.65
CA THR A 276 -1.17 26.31 -1.13
C THR A 276 -0.71 27.48 -1.98
N HIS A 277 -0.05 28.45 -1.35
CA HIS A 277 0.53 29.57 -2.08
C HIS A 277 1.77 29.12 -2.88
N TYR A 278 2.65 28.33 -2.25
CA TYR A 278 3.90 27.85 -2.84
C TYR A 278 3.78 26.39 -3.28
N ALA A 279 4.29 26.08 -4.47
CA ALA A 279 4.30 24.72 -5.01
C ALA A 279 5.02 23.71 -4.10
N LEU A 280 6.02 24.17 -3.35
CA LEU A 280 6.80 23.35 -2.41
C LEU A 280 5.91 22.65 -1.36
N PHE A 281 4.81 23.28 -0.95
CA PHE A 281 3.94 22.76 0.11
C PHE A 281 2.70 22.04 -0.43
N GLN A 282 2.54 21.96 -1.75
CA GLN A 282 1.31 21.47 -2.36
C GLN A 282 1.18 19.95 -2.26
N GLY A 283 -0.07 19.51 -2.07
CA GLY A 283 -0.47 18.13 -2.25
C GLY A 283 0.21 17.21 -1.25
N THR A 284 0.79 16.13 -1.76
CA THR A 284 1.46 15.09 -0.97
C THR A 284 2.89 15.46 -0.55
N SER A 285 3.29 16.74 -0.63
CA SER A 285 4.61 17.23 -0.21
C SER A 285 4.73 17.43 1.31
N VAL A 286 3.99 16.63 2.09
CA VAL A 286 3.98 16.61 3.56
C VAL A 286 5.10 15.70 4.10
N GLU A 287 5.24 15.59 5.43
CA GLU A 287 6.21 14.68 6.03
C GLU A 287 6.00 13.24 5.52
N ARG A 288 7.10 12.56 5.18
CA ARG A 288 7.04 11.22 4.57
C ARG A 288 6.39 10.17 5.47
N ASP A 289 6.47 10.33 6.78
CA ASP A 289 5.80 9.45 7.75
C ASP A 289 4.37 9.88 8.08
N PHE A 290 3.85 10.93 7.44
CA PHE A 290 2.44 11.34 7.45
C PHE A 290 1.73 11.13 6.10
N VAL A 291 2.46 11.16 4.98
CA VAL A 291 1.87 11.17 3.63
C VAL A 291 0.90 10.01 3.36
N GLU A 292 1.11 8.85 3.97
CA GLU A 292 0.26 7.66 3.80
C GLU A 292 -0.96 7.65 4.73
N ALA A 293 -1.02 8.52 5.76
CA ALA A 293 -2.11 8.51 6.72
C ALA A 293 -3.47 8.87 6.06
N PRO A 294 -3.55 9.88 5.17
CA PRO A 294 -4.76 10.15 4.40
C PRO A 294 -5.23 8.96 3.53
N SER A 295 -4.34 8.32 2.78
CA SER A 295 -4.67 7.21 1.88
C SER A 295 -5.06 5.95 2.65
N GLN A 296 -4.30 5.57 3.68
CA GLN A 296 -4.61 4.43 4.55
C GLN A 296 -5.91 4.62 5.34
N MET A 297 -6.27 5.85 5.69
CA MET A 297 -7.56 6.11 6.32
C MET A 297 -8.71 5.72 5.38
N LEU A 298 -8.57 6.04 4.09
CA LEU A 298 -9.58 5.79 3.05
C LEU A 298 -9.69 4.30 2.68
N GLU A 299 -8.65 3.50 2.90
CA GLU A 299 -8.71 2.03 2.78
C GLU A 299 -9.82 1.43 3.66
N ASN A 300 -10.13 2.05 4.80
CA ASN A 300 -11.17 1.52 5.70
C ASN A 300 -12.55 1.39 5.03
N TRP A 301 -12.88 2.20 4.01
CA TRP A 301 -14.17 2.07 3.31
C TRP A 301 -14.34 0.72 2.64
N VAL A 302 -13.27 0.09 2.14
CA VAL A 302 -13.40 -1.23 1.50
C VAL A 302 -13.56 -2.36 2.50
N TRP A 303 -13.56 -2.05 3.80
CA TRP A 303 -13.78 -2.98 4.91
C TRP A 303 -15.05 -2.70 5.70
N GLU A 304 -15.83 -1.69 5.31
CA GLU A 304 -17.11 -1.36 5.93
C GLU A 304 -18.27 -2.00 5.17
N GLU A 305 -19.17 -2.68 5.89
CA GLU A 305 -20.26 -3.48 5.28
C GLU A 305 -21.16 -2.62 4.37
N GLU A 306 -21.52 -1.42 4.84
CA GLU A 306 -22.36 -0.48 4.09
C GLU A 306 -21.70 -0.02 2.78
N ALA A 307 -20.39 0.24 2.83
CA ALA A 307 -19.62 0.64 1.65
C ALA A 307 -19.44 -0.52 0.67
N LEU A 308 -19.07 -1.71 1.16
CA LEU A 308 -18.93 -2.94 0.36
C LEU A 308 -20.20 -3.29 -0.41
N ARG A 309 -21.38 -3.12 0.20
CA ARG A 309 -22.67 -3.29 -0.47
C ARG A 309 -22.84 -2.35 -1.66
N ASN A 310 -22.36 -1.11 -1.53
CA ASN A 310 -22.50 -0.08 -2.55
C ASN A 310 -21.48 -0.24 -3.69
N ILE A 311 -20.27 -0.68 -3.38
CA ILE A 311 -19.17 -0.83 -4.35
C ILE A 311 -19.15 -2.21 -5.06
N SER A 312 -20.02 -3.14 -4.67
CA SER A 312 -20.07 -4.49 -5.23
C SER A 312 -21.29 -4.71 -6.15
N SER A 313 -21.07 -5.42 -7.26
CA SER A 313 -22.11 -5.88 -8.18
C SER A 313 -21.57 -7.03 -9.03
N HIS A 314 -22.24 -8.18 -8.99
CA HIS A 314 -21.85 -9.36 -9.74
C HIS A 314 -21.84 -9.08 -11.24
N TYR A 315 -20.74 -9.38 -11.93
CA TYR A 315 -20.54 -9.00 -13.34
C TYR A 315 -21.65 -9.48 -14.29
N LYS A 316 -22.24 -10.66 -14.03
CA LYS A 316 -23.40 -11.22 -14.78
C LYS A 316 -24.76 -10.80 -14.22
N THR A 317 -25.10 -11.24 -13.00
CA THR A 317 -26.43 -11.06 -12.41
C THR A 317 -26.72 -9.64 -11.94
N LYS A 318 -25.69 -8.80 -11.79
CA LYS A 318 -25.75 -7.43 -11.25
C LYS A 318 -26.13 -7.31 -9.77
N GLU A 319 -26.39 -8.43 -9.11
CA GLU A 319 -26.66 -8.51 -7.67
C GLU A 319 -25.44 -8.09 -6.84
N PRO A 320 -25.62 -7.37 -5.71
CA PRO A 320 -24.52 -7.05 -4.80
C PRO A 320 -24.01 -8.31 -4.07
N LEU A 321 -22.91 -8.17 -3.32
CA LEU A 321 -22.52 -9.21 -2.37
C LEU A 321 -23.66 -9.47 -1.36
N SER A 322 -23.86 -10.73 -0.97
CA SER A 322 -24.78 -11.08 0.10
C SER A 322 -24.24 -10.66 1.46
N GLU A 323 -25.13 -10.47 2.45
CA GLU A 323 -24.73 -10.17 3.83
C GLU A 323 -23.67 -11.15 4.36
N ASP A 324 -23.90 -12.44 4.14
CA ASP A 324 -22.99 -13.49 4.60
C ASP A 324 -21.59 -13.36 3.98
N LEU A 325 -21.48 -13.04 2.69
CA LEU A 325 -20.19 -12.82 2.04
C LEU A 325 -19.52 -11.53 2.52
N ILE A 326 -20.28 -10.46 2.74
CA ILE A 326 -19.78 -9.19 3.28
C ILE A 326 -19.20 -9.42 4.67
N THR A 327 -19.96 -10.03 5.60
CA THR A 327 -19.49 -10.30 6.96
C THR A 327 -18.26 -11.20 6.95
N LYS A 328 -18.19 -12.23 6.09
CA LYS A 328 -17.00 -13.08 5.95
C LYS A 328 -15.79 -12.30 5.46
N LEU A 329 -15.96 -11.45 4.44
CA LEU A 329 -14.90 -10.60 3.90
C LEU A 329 -14.41 -9.60 4.95
N CYS A 330 -15.30 -8.89 5.65
CA CYS A 330 -14.91 -7.98 6.73
C CYS A 330 -14.15 -8.69 7.85
N ARG A 331 -14.57 -9.91 8.21
CA ARG A 331 -13.86 -10.73 9.22
C ARG A 331 -12.48 -11.15 8.74
N SER A 332 -12.30 -11.44 7.44
CA SER A 332 -11.01 -11.84 6.90
C SER A 332 -9.97 -10.72 6.90
N ARG A 333 -10.34 -9.45 7.15
CA ARG A 333 -9.38 -8.37 7.42
C ARG A 333 -8.39 -8.74 8.53
N LYS A 334 -8.84 -9.55 9.50
CA LYS A 334 -8.03 -10.00 10.64
C LYS A 334 -7.24 -11.28 10.35
N ALA A 335 -7.41 -11.89 9.18
CA ALA A 335 -6.67 -13.09 8.80
C ALA A 335 -5.21 -12.73 8.54
N ASN A 336 -4.28 -13.49 9.14
CA ASN A 336 -2.83 -13.30 8.96
C ASN A 336 -2.30 -11.89 9.31
N ILE A 337 -3.09 -11.08 10.03
CA ILE A 337 -2.83 -9.65 10.21
C ILE A 337 -1.56 -9.42 11.03
N SER A 338 -1.30 -10.27 12.02
CA SER A 338 -0.11 -10.16 12.86
C SER A 338 1.14 -10.51 12.07
N LEU A 339 1.12 -11.58 11.27
CA LEU A 339 2.21 -11.93 10.36
C LEU A 339 2.43 -10.87 9.28
N PHE A 340 1.36 -10.27 8.77
CA PHE A 340 1.46 -9.16 7.83
C PHE A 340 2.21 -7.98 8.44
N TYR A 341 1.81 -7.52 9.64
CA TYR A 341 2.48 -6.40 10.29
C TYR A 341 3.87 -6.75 10.79
N MET A 342 4.12 -7.95 11.30
CA MET A 342 5.48 -8.40 11.64
C MET A 342 6.40 -8.41 10.42
N ARG A 343 5.87 -8.70 9.22
CA ARG A 343 6.63 -8.55 7.97
C ARG A 343 6.90 -7.09 7.64
N GLN A 344 5.94 -6.18 7.83
CA GLN A 344 6.20 -4.75 7.61
C GLN A 344 7.22 -4.20 8.61
N ILE A 345 7.16 -4.63 9.86
CA ILE A 345 8.16 -4.31 10.89
C ILE A 345 9.52 -4.86 10.51
N SER A 346 9.62 -6.09 10.01
CA SER A 346 10.91 -6.65 9.58
C SER A 346 11.55 -5.85 8.44
N LEU A 347 10.74 -5.34 7.51
CA LEU A 347 11.20 -4.47 6.43
C LEU A 347 11.59 -3.07 6.94
N ALA A 348 10.82 -2.49 7.85
CA ALA A 348 11.12 -1.21 8.47
C ALA A 348 12.40 -1.27 9.30
N MET A 349 12.59 -2.35 10.08
CA MET A 349 13.81 -2.59 10.85
C MET A 349 15.00 -2.90 9.94
N PHE A 350 14.79 -3.57 8.81
CA PHE A 350 15.84 -3.75 7.80
C PHE A 350 16.32 -2.40 7.25
N ASP A 351 15.40 -1.53 6.82
CA ASP A 351 15.70 -0.19 6.33
C ASP A 351 16.38 0.68 7.42
N TYR A 352 15.86 0.64 8.65
CA TYR A 352 16.44 1.33 9.80
C TYR A 352 17.88 0.86 10.11
N ASN A 353 18.09 -0.44 10.23
CA ASN A 353 19.38 -1.03 10.61
C ASN A 353 20.45 -0.80 9.54
N ILE A 354 20.08 -0.85 8.26
CA ILE A 354 20.99 -0.51 7.17
C ILE A 354 21.43 0.95 7.25
N HIS A 355 20.51 1.88 7.47
CA HIS A 355 20.80 3.31 7.42
C HIS A 355 21.34 3.91 8.73
N THR A 356 21.33 3.14 9.82
CA THR A 356 22.07 3.45 11.05
C THR A 356 23.52 2.97 11.02
N SER A 357 23.85 2.05 10.11
CA SER A 357 25.19 1.48 9.95
C SER A 357 26.07 2.33 9.02
N SER A 358 27.39 2.30 9.20
CA SER A 358 28.35 2.94 8.29
C SER A 358 28.65 2.10 7.03
N GLU A 359 28.48 0.78 7.16
CA GLU A 359 28.58 -0.22 6.10
C GLU A 359 27.71 -1.42 6.49
N ALA A 360 27.19 -2.15 5.50
CA ALA A 360 26.33 -3.30 5.76
C ALA A 360 26.44 -4.33 4.65
N ASN A 361 26.44 -5.62 5.02
CA ASN A 361 26.07 -6.69 4.10
C ASN A 361 24.53 -6.75 4.06
N THR A 362 23.94 -6.38 2.94
CA THR A 362 22.48 -6.24 2.84
C THR A 362 21.73 -7.56 3.07
N PHE A 363 22.30 -8.70 2.68
CA PHE A 363 21.70 -10.01 2.90
C PHE A 363 21.66 -10.37 4.40
N ASP A 364 22.76 -10.14 5.12
CA ASP A 364 22.84 -10.48 6.53
C ASP A 364 21.92 -9.61 7.39
N VAL A 365 21.81 -8.31 7.11
CA VAL A 365 20.88 -7.43 7.84
C VAL A 365 19.44 -7.87 7.57
N TYR A 366 19.09 -8.14 6.30
CA TYR A 366 17.74 -8.61 5.95
C TYR A 366 17.40 -9.95 6.60
N ARG A 367 18.33 -10.92 6.55
CA ARG A 367 18.17 -12.23 7.18
C ARG A 367 17.91 -12.10 8.68
N LYS A 368 18.72 -11.30 9.40
CA LYS A 368 18.54 -11.08 10.84
C LYS A 368 17.13 -10.56 11.15
N CYS A 369 16.68 -9.53 10.44
CA CYS A 369 15.33 -8.98 10.64
C CYS A 369 14.23 -10.00 10.31
N MET A 370 14.37 -10.78 9.23
CA MET A 370 13.39 -11.81 8.89
C MET A 370 13.32 -12.95 9.92
N GLU A 371 14.47 -13.38 10.44
CA GLU A 371 14.54 -14.40 11.48
C GLU A 371 13.97 -13.90 12.80
N GLU A 372 14.30 -12.67 13.20
CA GLU A 372 13.84 -12.06 14.45
C GLU A 372 12.32 -11.81 14.46
N TYR A 373 11.76 -11.23 13.39
CA TYR A 373 10.37 -10.78 13.39
C TYR A 373 9.40 -11.78 12.77
N LEU A 374 9.86 -12.68 11.89
CA LEU A 374 8.98 -13.66 11.23
C LEU A 374 9.34 -15.10 11.49
N SER A 375 10.50 -15.39 12.11
CA SER A 375 11.02 -16.76 12.21
C SER A 375 11.16 -17.46 10.84
N ILE A 376 11.44 -16.69 9.79
CA ILE A 376 11.64 -17.18 8.42
C ILE A 376 13.05 -16.85 7.96
N THR A 377 13.83 -17.86 7.60
CA THR A 377 15.14 -17.68 6.95
C THR A 377 14.95 -17.46 5.44
N PRO A 378 15.51 -16.39 4.85
CA PRO A 378 15.48 -16.16 3.39
C PRO A 378 16.14 -17.31 2.60
N THR A 379 15.65 -17.54 1.38
CA THR A 379 16.17 -18.59 0.50
C THR A 379 17.65 -18.34 0.15
N PRO A 380 18.56 -19.33 0.29
CA PRO A 380 19.97 -19.15 -0.03
C PRO A 380 20.21 -18.71 -1.48
N GLY A 381 21.10 -17.73 -1.65
CA GLY A 381 21.43 -17.13 -2.96
C GLY A 381 20.43 -16.09 -3.46
N THR A 382 19.45 -15.70 -2.63
CA THR A 382 18.59 -14.53 -2.88
C THR A 382 19.14 -13.30 -2.16
N ASN A 383 18.70 -12.11 -2.56
CA ASN A 383 18.92 -10.88 -1.82
C ASN A 383 17.77 -9.91 -2.08
N PHE A 384 16.84 -9.81 -1.14
CA PHE A 384 15.65 -8.97 -1.25
C PHE A 384 16.01 -7.49 -1.52
N SER A 385 17.10 -7.02 -0.93
CA SER A 385 17.59 -5.64 -1.04
C SER A 385 17.73 -5.18 -2.49
N ALA A 386 18.22 -6.07 -3.37
CA ALA A 386 18.46 -5.80 -4.78
C ALA A 386 17.19 -5.40 -5.57
N SER A 387 16.02 -5.73 -5.04
CA SER A 387 14.73 -5.45 -5.66
C SER A 387 13.77 -4.65 -4.78
N PHE A 388 14.26 -4.16 -3.63
CA PHE A 388 13.48 -3.33 -2.72
C PHE A 388 13.60 -1.85 -3.11
N GLY A 389 12.75 -1.45 -4.06
CA GLY A 389 12.80 -0.12 -4.69
C GLY A 389 12.74 1.05 -3.72
N HIS A 390 12.06 0.88 -2.58
CA HIS A 390 11.94 1.90 -1.52
C HIS A 390 13.28 2.45 -1.05
N MET A 391 14.34 1.63 -1.00
CA MET A 391 15.67 2.09 -0.57
C MET A 391 16.31 3.11 -1.53
N CYS A 392 15.82 3.25 -2.76
CA CYS A 392 16.35 4.14 -3.80
C CYS A 392 15.28 5.04 -4.42
N GLY A 393 14.07 5.08 -3.84
CA GLY A 393 12.92 5.83 -4.38
C GLY A 393 12.34 6.81 -3.37
N ASP A 394 13.20 7.55 -2.67
CA ASP A 394 12.86 8.56 -1.65
C ASP A 394 12.25 8.06 -0.32
N TYR A 395 12.26 6.73 -0.09
CA TYR A 395 11.81 6.09 1.17
C TYR A 395 12.97 5.53 2.00
N ASP A 396 14.24 5.80 1.66
CA ASP A 396 15.37 5.35 2.47
C ASP A 396 15.31 5.91 3.89
N ALA A 397 15.54 5.05 4.89
CA ALA A 397 15.38 5.33 6.32
C ALA A 397 13.97 5.80 6.74
N GLN A 398 12.97 5.58 5.89
CA GLN A 398 11.61 6.10 6.05
C GLN A 398 10.54 5.03 5.80
N TYR A 399 10.91 3.76 5.61
CA TYR A 399 9.93 2.70 5.36
C TYR A 399 9.00 2.46 6.57
N TYR A 400 9.45 2.80 7.79
CA TYR A 400 8.60 2.80 8.99
C TYR A 400 7.37 3.72 8.85
N GLY A 401 7.46 4.72 7.97
CA GLY A 401 6.40 5.69 7.70
C GLY A 401 5.06 5.06 7.35
N TYR A 402 5.04 3.91 6.67
CA TYR A 402 3.79 3.19 6.38
C TYR A 402 3.06 2.72 7.65
N LEU A 403 3.79 2.23 8.66
CA LEU A 403 3.18 1.80 9.93
C LEU A 403 2.87 2.99 10.82
N TRP A 404 3.73 4.00 10.81
CA TRP A 404 3.53 5.24 11.56
C TRP A 404 2.26 5.98 11.10
N SER A 405 2.12 6.18 9.79
CA SER A 405 0.92 6.72 9.15
C SER A 405 -0.32 5.88 9.42
N LEU A 406 -0.21 4.54 9.40
CA LEU A 406 -1.35 3.65 9.60
C LEU A 406 -1.99 3.83 10.97
N VAL A 407 -1.18 4.04 12.01
CA VAL A 407 -1.70 4.28 13.36
C VAL A 407 -2.56 5.55 13.40
N PHE A 408 -2.12 6.61 12.74
CA PHE A 408 -2.90 7.85 12.66
C PHE A 408 -4.10 7.74 11.71
N ALA A 409 -3.98 6.97 10.63
CA ALA A 409 -5.09 6.62 9.77
C ALA A 409 -6.21 5.92 10.54
N CYS A 410 -5.85 4.95 11.41
CA CYS A 410 -6.79 4.28 12.30
C CYS A 410 -7.45 5.26 13.27
N ASP A 411 -6.68 6.13 13.94
CA ASP A 411 -7.25 7.13 14.87
C ASP A 411 -8.20 8.10 14.15
N MET A 412 -7.81 8.63 12.99
CA MET A 412 -8.67 9.47 12.14
C MET A 412 -9.97 8.77 11.77
N PHE A 413 -9.89 7.53 11.30
CA PHE A 413 -11.06 6.78 10.89
C PHE A 413 -11.98 6.44 12.07
N LEU A 414 -11.44 5.84 13.13
CA LEU A 414 -12.21 5.35 14.27
C LEU A 414 -12.80 6.50 15.11
N SER A 415 -12.03 7.57 15.35
CA SER A 415 -12.45 8.66 16.22
C SER A 415 -13.45 9.62 15.56
N ARG A 416 -13.38 9.78 14.22
CA ARG A 416 -14.24 10.70 13.47
C ARG A 416 -15.25 9.94 12.62
N PHE A 417 -14.81 9.26 11.56
CA PHE A 417 -15.72 8.65 10.59
C PHE A 417 -16.56 7.50 11.16
N LYS A 418 -15.96 6.57 11.92
CA LYS A 418 -16.70 5.45 12.49
C LYS A 418 -17.74 5.91 13.52
N LYS A 419 -17.45 6.99 14.24
CA LYS A 419 -18.32 7.56 15.27
C LYS A 419 -19.44 8.44 14.70
N GLU A 420 -19.13 9.27 13.71
CA GLU A 420 -20.04 10.28 13.14
C GLU A 420 -20.80 9.77 11.89
N GLY A 421 -20.38 8.62 11.34
CA GLY A 421 -20.93 7.98 10.16
C GLY A 421 -19.95 8.04 8.98
N ILE A 422 -19.68 6.89 8.35
CA ILE A 422 -18.68 6.80 7.25
C ILE A 422 -19.12 7.52 5.97
N PHE A 423 -20.38 7.95 5.86
CA PHE A 423 -20.86 8.77 4.74
C PHE A 423 -21.26 10.18 5.18
N ASN A 424 -20.87 10.59 6.39
CA ASN A 424 -21.15 11.93 6.91
C ASN A 424 -20.37 12.99 6.12
N SER A 425 -21.11 13.87 5.42
CA SER A 425 -20.52 14.93 4.59
C SER A 425 -19.84 16.02 5.39
N GLU A 426 -20.28 16.30 6.63
CA GLU A 426 -19.63 17.28 7.50
C GLU A 426 -18.26 16.78 7.96
N THR A 427 -18.16 15.49 8.34
CA THR A 427 -16.88 14.85 8.67
C THR A 427 -15.96 14.81 7.46
N GLY A 428 -16.48 14.44 6.30
CA GLY A 428 -15.74 14.44 5.03
C GLY A 428 -15.21 15.83 4.63
N MET A 429 -16.02 16.87 4.83
CA MET A 429 -15.59 18.25 4.60
C MET A 429 -14.60 18.75 5.63
N SER A 430 -14.75 18.36 6.90
CA SER A 430 -13.74 18.62 7.92
C SER A 430 -12.41 17.93 7.58
N TYR A 431 -12.43 16.70 7.05
CA TYR A 431 -11.24 15.98 6.61
C TYR A 431 -10.55 16.70 5.46
N ARG A 432 -11.31 17.04 4.40
CA ARG A 432 -10.79 17.84 3.27
C ARG A 432 -10.12 19.11 3.78
N LYS A 433 -10.82 19.95 4.55
CA LYS A 433 -10.32 21.26 5.00
C LYS A 433 -9.13 21.20 5.95
N LYS A 434 -9.06 20.19 6.82
CA LYS A 434 -8.07 20.13 7.90
C LYS A 434 -6.88 19.23 7.62
N ILE A 435 -7.04 18.24 6.74
CA ILE A 435 -5.97 17.30 6.39
C ILE A 435 -5.44 17.56 4.98
N LEU A 436 -6.33 17.74 3.98
CA LEU A 436 -5.90 17.78 2.57
C LEU A 436 -5.61 19.19 2.04
N GLU A 437 -6.52 20.14 2.29
CA GLU A 437 -6.39 21.52 1.78
C GLU A 437 -5.11 22.22 2.24
N PRO A 438 -4.62 22.05 3.49
CA PRO A 438 -3.40 22.73 3.92
C PRO A 438 -2.13 22.26 3.19
N GLY A 439 -2.10 21.05 2.63
CA GLY A 439 -0.85 20.41 2.20
C GLY A 439 0.18 20.46 3.34
N SER A 440 1.43 20.78 3.01
CA SER A 440 2.53 20.91 3.98
C SER A 440 2.71 22.32 4.54
N THR A 441 1.66 23.15 4.56
CA THR A 441 1.72 24.49 5.19
C THR A 441 1.65 24.45 6.72
N LYS A 442 1.35 23.28 7.29
CA LYS A 442 1.40 22.96 8.71
C LYS A 442 2.04 21.59 8.90
N ASP A 443 2.64 21.35 10.07
CA ASP A 443 3.16 20.04 10.45
C ASP A 443 2.02 19.01 10.53
N GLY A 444 2.27 17.76 10.13
CA GLY A 444 1.28 16.68 10.18
C GLY A 444 0.67 16.47 11.56
N SER A 445 1.44 16.72 12.63
CA SER A 445 0.92 16.67 14.02
C SER A 445 -0.12 17.75 14.31
N GLU A 446 0.02 18.94 13.73
CA GLU A 446 -0.96 20.02 13.84
C GLU A 446 -2.21 19.71 13.01
N LEU A 447 -2.05 19.18 11.79
CA LEU A 447 -3.16 18.74 10.94
C LEU A 447 -4.02 17.69 11.67
N LEU A 448 -3.38 16.69 12.28
CA LEU A 448 -4.05 15.67 13.07
C LEU A 448 -4.76 16.27 14.28
N ARG A 449 -4.12 17.20 15.00
CA ARG A 449 -4.75 17.86 16.16
C ARG A 449 -5.96 18.68 15.76
N ASP A 450 -5.87 19.44 14.67
CA ASP A 450 -6.97 20.22 14.14
C ASP A 450 -8.16 19.31 13.78
N PHE A 451 -7.88 18.17 13.15
CA PHE A 451 -8.92 17.22 12.74
C PHE A 451 -9.50 16.42 13.91
N LEU A 452 -8.68 15.90 14.82
CA LEU A 452 -9.11 15.06 15.93
C LEU A 452 -9.63 15.86 17.13
N GLY A 453 -9.25 17.14 17.25
CA GLY A 453 -9.51 17.98 18.43
C GLY A 453 -8.61 17.65 19.63
N ARG A 454 -7.59 16.80 19.43
CA ARG A 454 -6.60 16.34 20.40
C ARG A 454 -5.38 15.79 19.66
N ASP A 455 -4.27 15.57 20.36
CA ASP A 455 -3.14 14.85 19.77
C ASP A 455 -3.55 13.41 19.36
N PRO A 456 -2.93 12.86 18.30
CA PRO A 456 -3.20 11.49 17.85
C PRO A 456 -2.68 10.48 18.88
N ILE A 457 -3.38 9.36 19.01
CA ILE A 457 -3.06 8.29 19.96
C ILE A 457 -2.90 6.94 19.24
N MET A 458 -2.23 5.98 19.87
CA MET A 458 -1.92 4.68 19.24
C MET A 458 -2.90 3.55 19.61
N GLU A 459 -3.75 3.77 20.60
CA GLU A 459 -4.63 2.75 21.17
C GLU A 459 -5.80 2.29 20.26
N PRO A 460 -6.50 3.18 19.51
CA PRO A 460 -7.55 2.79 18.57
C PRO A 460 -7.01 1.92 17.43
#